data_AF-A0A0W0YM16-F1
#
_entry.id   AF-A0A0W0YM16-F1
#
_cell.length_a   1.000
_cell.length_b   1.000
_cell.length_c   1.000
_cell.angle_alpha   90.00
_cell.angle_beta   90.00
_cell.angle_gamma   90.00
#
_symmetry.space_group_name_H-M   'P 1'
#
loop_
_entity.id
_entity.type
_entity.pdbx_description
1 polymer ?
#
loop_
_entity_poly.entity_id
_entity_poly.type
_entity_poly.pdbx_seq_one_letter_code
_entity_poly.pdbx_strand_id
1 'polypeptide(L)'
;MATSSNEFAALVNKLHESPNDPAIKAAVVQHLPKMLVLAQDNPMALYHLAHIYPPNSSQYKQTMRQSANLGCTNAMLVMCQMLAKTDDANDLKKAAHYLGMIQKSNDSYIKEQAQKLVTEHPQLARTMKEHMKPKLYHNNNIHQFFARLPEKEVNNEYIDAVACKI
;
A
#
# COMPACT_ATOMS: atom_id res chain seq x y z
N MET A 1 -17.81 20.08 -24.38
CA MET A 1 -18.12 19.34 -23.14
C MET A 1 -16.85 18.68 -22.63
N ALA A 2 -16.49 18.94 -21.37
CA ALA A 2 -15.36 18.30 -20.71
C ALA A 2 -15.79 16.91 -20.27
N THR A 3 -15.15 15.86 -20.80
CA THR A 3 -15.43 14.50 -20.32
C THR A 3 -14.65 14.22 -19.07
N SER A 4 -15.35 13.81 -18.01
CA SER A 4 -14.73 13.50 -16.74
C SER A 4 -13.98 12.16 -16.79
N SER A 5 -13.02 11.97 -15.87
CA SER A 5 -12.31 10.70 -15.69
C SER A 5 -13.28 9.51 -15.51
N ASN A 6 -14.41 9.73 -14.83
CA ASN A 6 -15.41 8.69 -14.57
C ASN A 6 -16.22 8.33 -15.81
N GLU A 7 -16.55 9.31 -16.66
CA GLU A 7 -17.21 9.06 -17.94
C GLU A 7 -16.32 8.23 -18.87
N PHE A 8 -15.02 8.53 -18.89
CA PHE A 8 -14.05 7.73 -19.62
C PHE A 8 -14.00 6.29 -19.09
N ALA A 9 -13.96 6.09 -17.78
CA ALA A 9 -13.99 4.77 -17.16
C ALA A 9 -15.26 3.98 -17.57
N ALA A 10 -16.42 4.64 -17.59
CA ALA A 10 -17.67 4.02 -18.02
C ALA A 10 -17.63 3.61 -19.50
N LEU A 11 -17.03 4.43 -20.37
CA LEU A 11 -16.84 4.08 -21.78
C LEU A 11 -15.90 2.87 -21.96
N VAL A 12 -14.80 2.83 -21.20
CA VAL A 12 -13.86 1.69 -21.24
C VAL A 12 -14.52 0.41 -20.74
N ASN A 13 -15.35 0.46 -19.69
CA ASN A 13 -16.10 -0.69 -19.22
C ASN A 13 -17.06 -1.22 -20.29
N LYS A 14 -17.79 -0.32 -20.97
CA LYS A 14 -18.65 -0.69 -22.12
C LYS A 14 -17.85 -1.31 -23.26
N LEU A 15 -16.62 -0.83 -23.50
CA LEU A 15 -15.73 -1.42 -24.51
C LEU A 15 -15.33 -2.86 -24.14
N HIS A 16 -15.12 -3.16 -22.85
CA HIS A 16 -14.84 -4.52 -22.39
C HIS A 16 -16.06 -5.45 -22.54
N GLU A 17 -17.27 -4.93 -22.32
CA GLU A 17 -18.51 -5.69 -22.53
C GLU A 17 -18.82 -5.95 -24.01
N SER A 18 -18.50 -4.98 -24.87
CA SER A 18 -18.79 -5.02 -26.31
C SER A 18 -17.54 -4.66 -27.15
N PRO A 19 -16.51 -5.52 -27.17
CA PRO A 19 -15.20 -5.20 -27.77
C PRO A 19 -15.23 -5.09 -29.30
N ASN A 20 -16.33 -5.46 -29.95
CA ASN A 20 -16.48 -5.38 -31.40
C ASN A 20 -17.38 -4.22 -31.85
N ASP A 21 -17.93 -3.43 -30.93
CA ASP A 21 -18.73 -2.27 -31.27
C ASP A 21 -17.83 -1.12 -31.80
N PRO A 22 -17.96 -0.73 -33.08
CA PRO A 22 -17.14 0.33 -33.66
C PRO A 22 -17.46 1.72 -33.09
N ALA A 23 -18.70 1.97 -32.66
CA ALA A 23 -19.11 3.26 -32.10
C ALA A 23 -18.46 3.49 -30.73
N ILE A 24 -18.42 2.45 -29.89
CA ILE A 24 -17.76 2.53 -28.57
C ILE A 24 -16.24 2.72 -28.74
N LYS A 25 -15.61 2.00 -29.68
CA LYS A 25 -14.18 2.21 -30.00
C LYS A 25 -13.90 3.65 -30.42
N ALA A 26 -14.70 4.19 -31.33
CA ALA A 26 -14.56 5.56 -31.80
C ALA A 26 -14.70 6.57 -30.65
N ALA A 27 -15.67 6.37 -29.76
CA ALA A 27 -15.84 7.22 -28.58
C ALA A 27 -14.63 7.16 -27.64
N VAL A 28 -14.13 5.97 -27.30
CA VAL A 28 -12.93 5.84 -26.45
C VAL A 28 -11.72 6.55 -27.08
N VAL A 29 -11.48 6.35 -28.37
CA VAL A 29 -10.38 7.01 -29.10
C VAL A 29 -10.55 8.53 -29.12
N GLN A 30 -11.77 9.03 -29.26
CA GLN A 30 -12.07 10.47 -29.23
C GLN A 30 -11.75 11.11 -27.87
N HIS A 31 -11.97 10.38 -26.77
CA HIS A 31 -11.74 10.88 -25.41
C HIS A 31 -10.32 10.65 -24.89
N LEU A 32 -9.56 9.73 -25.49
CA LEU A 32 -8.24 9.33 -25.04
C LEU A 32 -7.23 10.50 -24.91
N PRO A 33 -7.10 11.46 -25.86
CA PRO A 33 -6.15 12.56 -25.72
C PRO A 33 -6.40 13.42 -24.47
N LYS A 34 -7.67 13.67 -24.16
CA LYS A 34 -8.05 14.42 -22.95
C LYS A 34 -7.73 13.64 -21.68
N MET A 35 -7.97 12.33 -21.71
CA MET A 35 -7.65 11.45 -20.59
C MET A 35 -6.15 11.39 -20.31
N LEU A 36 -5.32 11.36 -21.37
CA LEU A 36 -3.87 11.41 -21.25
C LEU A 36 -3.38 12.69 -20.57
N VAL A 37 -3.95 13.84 -20.92
CA VAL A 37 -3.63 15.12 -20.26
C VAL A 37 -4.07 15.09 -18.79
N LEU A 38 -5.30 14.64 -18.51
CA LEU A 38 -5.81 14.57 -17.14
C LEU A 38 -4.99 13.64 -16.24
N ALA A 39 -4.49 12.53 -16.80
CA ALA A 39 -3.72 11.52 -16.08
C ALA A 39 -2.30 11.97 -15.68
N GLN A 40 -1.81 13.10 -16.18
CA GLN A 40 -0.49 13.64 -15.80
C GLN A 40 -0.46 14.02 -14.32
N ASP A 41 -1.51 14.69 -13.85
CA ASP A 41 -1.57 15.23 -12.48
C ASP A 41 -2.65 14.56 -11.61
N ASN A 42 -3.53 13.75 -12.20
CA ASN A 42 -4.61 13.08 -11.48
C ASN A 42 -4.37 11.57 -11.39
N PRO A 43 -4.05 11.03 -10.20
CA PRO A 43 -3.76 9.61 -10.04
C PRO A 43 -4.98 8.71 -10.28
N MET A 44 -6.20 9.20 -10.03
CA MET A 44 -7.44 8.48 -10.38
C MET A 44 -7.66 8.44 -11.89
N ALA A 45 -7.33 9.50 -12.61
CA ALA A 45 -7.36 9.46 -14.07
C ALA A 45 -6.33 8.47 -14.61
N LEU A 46 -5.11 8.45 -14.06
CA LEU A 46 -4.12 7.46 -14.44
C LEU A 46 -4.59 6.02 -14.15
N TYR A 47 -5.33 5.80 -13.05
CA TYR A 47 -5.97 4.52 -12.74
C TYR A 47 -7.01 4.12 -13.81
N HIS A 48 -7.91 5.02 -14.19
CA HIS A 48 -8.89 4.74 -15.24
C HIS A 48 -8.25 4.56 -16.63
N LEU A 49 -7.19 5.31 -16.93
CA LEU A 49 -6.42 5.16 -18.16
C LEU A 49 -5.79 3.77 -18.25
N ALA A 50 -5.33 3.19 -17.12
CA ALA A 50 -4.72 1.87 -17.12
C ALA A 50 -5.67 0.79 -17.70
N HIS A 51 -6.98 0.93 -17.48
CA HIS A 51 -7.99 -0.05 -17.91
C HIS A 51 -8.19 -0.12 -19.43
N ILE A 52 -7.59 0.77 -20.23
CA ILE A 52 -7.57 0.58 -21.70
C ILE A 52 -6.67 -0.59 -22.11
N TYR A 53 -5.71 -0.95 -21.26
CA TYR A 53 -4.75 -2.01 -21.52
C TYR A 53 -5.28 -3.35 -20.97
N PRO A 54 -4.95 -4.48 -21.62
CA PRO A 54 -5.28 -5.79 -21.09
C PRO A 54 -4.72 -5.97 -19.66
N PRO A 55 -5.48 -6.54 -18.71
CA PRO A 55 -5.07 -6.64 -17.30
C PRO A 55 -3.74 -7.37 -17.03
N ASN A 56 -3.32 -8.24 -17.94
CA ASN A 56 -2.06 -9.00 -17.83
C ASN A 56 -0.87 -8.33 -18.53
N SER A 57 -1.10 -7.23 -19.26
CA SER A 57 -0.06 -6.52 -20.01
C SER A 57 0.95 -5.83 -19.09
N SER A 58 2.17 -5.63 -19.58
CA SER A 58 3.19 -4.87 -18.87
C SER A 58 2.77 -3.40 -18.71
N GLN A 59 2.11 -2.83 -19.72
CA GLN A 59 1.58 -1.47 -19.71
C GLN A 59 0.57 -1.29 -18.59
N TYR A 60 -0.42 -2.18 -18.47
CA TYR A 60 -1.39 -2.15 -17.38
C TYR A 60 -0.70 -2.14 -16.01
N LYS A 61 0.22 -3.08 -15.78
CA LYS A 61 0.95 -3.19 -14.51
C LYS A 61 1.79 -1.95 -14.21
N GLN A 62 2.43 -1.37 -15.21
CA GLN A 62 3.25 -0.17 -15.07
C GLN A 62 2.38 1.06 -14.75
N THR A 63 1.32 1.29 -15.52
CA THR A 63 0.40 2.42 -15.32
C THR A 63 -0.32 2.31 -13.97
N MET A 64 -0.76 1.12 -13.60
CA MET A 64 -1.38 0.85 -12.30
C MET A 64 -0.42 1.13 -11.14
N ARG A 65 0.84 0.70 -11.25
CA ARG A 65 1.88 1.00 -10.26
C ARG A 65 2.15 2.50 -10.15
N GLN A 66 2.22 3.21 -11.27
CA GLN A 66 2.42 4.66 -11.27
C GLN A 66 1.25 5.37 -10.56
N SER A 67 0.01 4.99 -10.87
CA SER A 67 -1.18 5.52 -10.20
C SER A 67 -1.18 5.24 -8.69
N ALA A 68 -0.80 4.02 -8.28
CA ALA A 68 -0.67 3.65 -6.87
C ALA A 68 0.40 4.49 -6.16
N ASN A 69 1.57 4.67 -6.78
CA ASN A 69 2.67 5.46 -6.23
C ASN A 69 2.32 6.94 -6.08
N LEU A 70 1.42 7.46 -6.94
CA LEU A 70 0.89 8.83 -6.86
C LEU A 70 -0.26 8.98 -5.84
N GLY A 71 -0.64 7.92 -5.13
CA GLY A 71 -1.62 8.01 -4.04
C GLY A 71 -3.02 7.50 -4.36
N CYS A 72 -3.28 6.89 -5.53
CA CYS A 72 -4.59 6.32 -5.82
C CYS A 72 -4.82 5.03 -5.01
N THR A 73 -5.72 5.07 -4.03
CA THR A 73 -6.10 3.93 -3.18
C THR A 73 -6.67 2.75 -3.98
N ASN A 74 -7.46 3.03 -5.02
CA ASN A 74 -7.98 2.01 -5.94
C ASN A 74 -6.84 1.26 -6.63
N ALA A 75 -5.86 1.98 -7.16
CA ALA A 75 -4.69 1.37 -7.79
C ALA A 75 -3.84 0.58 -6.78
N MET A 76 -3.65 1.11 -5.57
CA MET A 76 -2.95 0.38 -4.50
C MET A 76 -3.61 -0.96 -4.18
N LEU A 77 -4.95 -1.00 -4.07
CA LEU A 77 -5.68 -2.23 -3.80
C LEU A 77 -5.48 -3.26 -4.93
N VAL A 78 -5.57 -2.82 -6.19
CA VAL A 78 -5.32 -3.69 -7.35
C VAL A 78 -3.86 -4.19 -7.36
N MET A 79 -2.90 -3.34 -7.02
CA MET A 79 -1.50 -3.76 -6.89
C MET A 79 -1.33 -4.80 -5.78
N CYS A 80 -1.96 -4.62 -4.62
CA CYS A 80 -1.94 -5.62 -3.54
C CYS A 80 -2.50 -6.96 -4.02
N GLN A 81 -3.63 -6.97 -4.72
CA GLN A 81 -4.23 -8.20 -5.27
C GLN A 81 -3.32 -8.90 -6.28
N MET A 82 -2.63 -8.16 -7.14
CA MET A 82 -1.69 -8.75 -8.11
C MET A 82 -0.46 -9.33 -7.42
N LEU A 83 0.11 -8.60 -6.47
CA LEU A 83 1.33 -8.99 -5.74
C LEU A 83 1.08 -10.13 -4.75
N ALA A 84 -0.12 -10.21 -4.17
CA ALA A 84 -0.49 -11.30 -3.24
C ALA A 84 -0.60 -12.67 -3.94
N LYS A 85 -0.72 -12.70 -5.27
CA LYS A 85 -0.86 -13.93 -6.06
C LYS A 85 0.48 -14.58 -6.45
N THR A 86 1.61 -13.87 -6.35
CA THR A 86 2.90 -14.37 -6.84
C THR A 86 3.69 -15.21 -5.84
N ASP A 87 3.28 -15.22 -4.56
CA ASP A 87 4.00 -15.83 -3.41
C ASP A 87 5.51 -15.46 -3.32
N ASP A 88 5.90 -14.36 -3.97
CA ASP A 88 7.26 -13.83 -3.91
C ASP A 88 7.41 -12.89 -2.70
N ALA A 89 8.48 -13.10 -1.92
CA ALA A 89 8.71 -12.34 -0.70
C ALA A 89 8.89 -10.82 -0.93
N ASN A 90 9.47 -10.41 -2.07
CA ASN A 90 9.62 -8.99 -2.38
C ASN A 90 8.28 -8.38 -2.81
N ASP A 91 7.46 -9.12 -3.54
CA ASP A 91 6.12 -8.69 -3.93
C ASP A 91 5.19 -8.60 -2.73
N LEU A 92 5.24 -9.55 -1.79
CA LEU A 92 4.51 -9.47 -0.52
C LEU A 92 4.92 -8.25 0.31
N LYS A 93 6.21 -7.88 0.33
CA LYS A 93 6.67 -6.65 0.98
C LYS A 93 6.11 -5.39 0.32
N LYS A 94 6.09 -5.34 -1.01
CA LYS A 94 5.48 -4.22 -1.77
C LYS A 94 3.97 -4.13 -1.50
N ALA A 95 3.27 -5.27 -1.47
CA ALA A 95 1.86 -5.32 -1.13
C ALA A 95 1.61 -4.80 0.30
N ALA A 96 2.42 -5.25 1.28
CA ALA A 96 2.35 -4.75 2.65
C ALA A 96 2.60 -3.23 2.74
N HIS A 97 3.52 -2.70 1.92
CA HIS A 97 3.75 -1.26 1.82
C HIS A 97 2.50 -0.51 1.35
N TYR A 98 1.88 -0.94 0.25
CA TYR A 98 0.64 -0.34 -0.25
C TYR A 98 -0.53 -0.48 0.73
N LEU A 99 -0.67 -1.61 1.42
CA LEU A 99 -1.65 -1.78 2.50
C LEU A 99 -1.44 -0.74 3.60
N GLY A 100 -0.19 -0.50 4.01
CA GLY A 100 0.15 0.54 4.98
C GLY A 100 -0.26 1.94 4.52
N MET A 101 -0.14 2.25 3.22
CA MET A 101 -0.61 3.50 2.64
C MET A 101 -2.16 3.58 2.64
N ILE A 102 -2.85 2.51 2.25
CA ILE A 102 -4.32 2.42 2.29
C ILE A 102 -4.84 2.67 3.71
N GLN A 103 -4.23 2.05 4.72
CA GLN A 103 -4.65 2.22 6.12
C GLN A 103 -4.52 3.66 6.62
N LYS A 104 -3.53 4.40 6.11
CA LYS A 104 -3.32 5.83 6.41
C LYS A 104 -4.20 6.78 5.58
N SER A 105 -4.86 6.29 4.53
CA SER A 105 -5.76 7.10 3.71
C SER A 105 -7.08 7.43 4.43
N ASN A 106 -7.94 8.26 3.84
CA ASN A 106 -9.29 8.53 4.33
C ASN A 106 -10.38 7.70 3.61
N ASP A 107 -9.97 6.73 2.79
CA ASP A 107 -10.86 5.92 1.96
C ASP A 107 -11.37 4.69 2.75
N SER A 108 -12.49 4.85 3.45
CA SER A 108 -13.07 3.80 4.30
C SER A 108 -13.44 2.54 3.51
N TYR A 109 -13.97 2.72 2.29
CA TYR A 109 -14.35 1.60 1.43
C TYR A 109 -13.13 0.78 1.02
N ILE A 110 -12.07 1.42 0.53
CA ILE A 110 -10.86 0.68 0.13
C ILE A 110 -10.14 0.05 1.33
N LYS A 111 -10.20 0.66 2.53
CA LYS A 111 -9.71 0.02 3.76
C LYS A 111 -10.44 -1.29 4.06
N GLU A 112 -11.76 -1.31 3.93
CA GLU A 112 -12.55 -2.53 4.16
C GLU A 112 -12.18 -3.63 3.14
N GLN A 113 -12.06 -3.28 1.86
CA GLN A 113 -11.66 -4.22 0.82
C GLN A 113 -10.23 -4.74 1.03
N ALA A 114 -9.31 -3.87 1.45
CA ALA A 114 -7.96 -4.26 1.81
C ALA A 114 -7.94 -5.23 3.01
N GLN A 115 -8.82 -5.05 3.99
CA GLN A 115 -8.93 -5.97 5.13
C GLN A 115 -9.46 -7.35 4.73
N LYS A 116 -10.42 -7.41 3.79
CA LYS A 116 -10.89 -8.66 3.19
C LYS A 116 -9.73 -9.40 2.51
N LEU A 117 -8.97 -8.70 1.68
CA LEU A 117 -7.79 -9.25 1.00
C LEU A 117 -6.75 -9.84 1.98
N VAL A 118 -6.46 -9.14 3.08
CA VAL A 118 -5.52 -9.62 4.11
C VAL A 118 -6.05 -10.90 4.79
N THR A 119 -7.37 -11.02 4.93
CA THR A 119 -8.00 -12.21 5.52
C THR A 119 -7.90 -13.41 4.57
N GLU A 120 -8.01 -13.17 3.26
CA GLU A 120 -7.90 -14.20 2.21
C GLU A 120 -6.47 -14.68 1.96
N HIS A 121 -5.46 -13.86 2.28
CA HIS A 121 -4.05 -14.17 2.03
C HIS A 121 -3.21 -14.17 3.34
N PRO A 122 -3.13 -15.32 4.05
CA PRO A 122 -2.42 -15.41 5.34
C PRO A 122 -0.94 -15.01 5.30
N GLN A 123 -0.24 -15.27 4.20
CA GLN A 123 1.17 -14.87 4.02
C GLN A 123 1.29 -13.34 4.00
N LEU A 124 0.42 -12.65 3.27
CA LEU A 124 0.35 -11.19 3.25
C LEU A 124 0.06 -10.62 4.64
N ALA A 125 -0.84 -11.24 5.39
CA ALA A 125 -1.14 -10.84 6.77
C ALA A 125 0.09 -10.93 7.69
N ARG A 126 0.90 -11.99 7.55
CA ARG A 126 2.16 -12.14 8.30
C ARG A 126 3.16 -11.05 7.93
N THR A 127 3.39 -10.84 6.63
CA THR A 127 4.30 -9.79 6.14
C THR A 127 3.85 -8.39 6.58
N MET A 128 2.54 -8.12 6.57
CA MET A 128 2.01 -6.83 7.05
C MET A 128 2.30 -6.63 8.54
N LYS A 129 2.10 -7.65 9.38
CA LYS A 129 2.43 -7.57 10.81
C LYS A 129 3.91 -7.32 11.04
N GLU A 130 4.78 -7.97 10.27
CA GLU A 130 6.23 -7.76 10.34
C GLU A 130 6.63 -6.35 9.89
N HIS A 131 5.98 -5.82 8.85
CA HIS A 131 6.25 -4.49 8.32
C HIS A 131 5.72 -3.36 9.23
N MET A 132 4.67 -3.63 10.02
CA MET A 132 4.10 -2.69 10.97
C MET A 132 4.74 -2.73 12.36
N LYS A 133 5.50 -3.79 12.67
CA LYS A 133 6.33 -3.77 13.88
C LYS A 133 7.28 -2.58 13.73
N PRO A 134 7.29 -1.62 14.68
CA PRO A 134 8.34 -0.63 14.71
C PRO A 134 9.65 -1.41 14.68
N LYS A 135 10.53 -1.06 13.75
CA LYS A 135 11.93 -1.49 13.85
C LYS A 135 12.40 -0.89 15.16
N LEU A 136 12.25 -1.64 16.25
CA LEU A 136 13.15 -1.56 17.37
C LEU A 136 14.50 -1.85 16.71
N TYR A 137 15.15 -0.80 16.23
CA TYR A 137 16.58 -0.81 16.18
C TYR A 137 16.95 -1.25 17.58
N HIS A 138 17.38 -2.52 17.66
CA HIS A 138 18.31 -2.94 18.65
C HIS A 138 19.48 -1.97 18.49
N ASN A 139 19.37 -0.82 19.13
CA ASN A 139 20.47 0.09 19.39
C ASN A 139 21.31 -0.58 20.49
N ASN A 140 21.65 -1.85 20.27
CA ASN A 140 22.67 -2.54 21.02
C ASN A 140 23.97 -2.06 20.39
N ASN A 141 24.49 -0.95 20.90
CA ASN A 141 25.86 -0.93 21.40
C ASN A 141 26.95 -1.53 20.49
N ILE A 142 26.92 -1.31 19.17
CA ILE A 142 28.04 -1.69 18.29
C ILE A 142 29.27 -0.77 18.50
N HIS A 143 29.15 0.28 19.31
CA HIS A 143 30.27 1.16 19.71
C HIS A 143 30.67 1.07 21.19
N GLN A 144 30.27 0.04 21.95
CA GLN A 144 30.69 -0.10 23.36
C GLN A 144 31.99 -0.88 23.59
N PHE A 145 32.83 -1.09 22.57
CA PHE A 145 34.15 -1.70 22.78
C PHE A 145 35.08 -0.89 23.71
N PHE A 146 34.81 0.41 23.90
CA PHE A 146 35.62 1.30 24.75
C PHE A 146 34.83 2.05 25.85
N ALA A 147 33.57 1.70 26.10
CA ALA A 147 32.82 2.34 27.17
C ALA A 147 33.12 1.65 28.51
N ARG A 148 33.70 2.39 29.47
CA ARG A 148 33.81 1.93 30.88
C ARG A 148 32.42 1.61 31.39
N LEU A 149 32.25 0.40 31.94
CA LEU A 149 31.06 0.01 32.70
C LEU A 149 30.86 1.01 33.85
N PRO A 150 29.64 1.52 34.08
CA PRO A 150 29.32 2.17 35.34
C PRO A 150 29.36 1.12 36.44
N GLU A 151 30.10 1.42 37.51
CA GLU A 151 30.19 0.59 38.71
C GLU A 151 28.79 0.39 39.30
N LYS A 152 28.48 -0.87 39.65
CA LYS A 152 27.24 -1.23 40.32
C LYS A 152 27.22 -0.57 41.70
N GLU A 153 26.36 0.42 41.90
CA GLU A 153 25.88 0.77 43.25
C GLU A 153 25.03 -0.41 43.75
N VAL A 154 25.59 -1.12 44.73
CA VAL A 154 24.89 -2.13 45.50
C VAL A 154 23.93 -1.40 46.43
N ASN A 155 22.64 -1.40 46.08
CA ASN A 155 21.57 -1.09 47.02
C ASN A 155 21.60 -2.14 48.15
N ASN A 156 22.03 -1.74 49.34
CA ASN A 156 21.79 -2.48 50.57
C ASN A 156 20.63 -1.81 51.29
N GLU A 157 19.44 -2.37 51.11
CA GLU A 157 18.27 -2.09 51.93
C GLU A 157 18.10 -3.28 52.87
N TYR A 158 18.36 -3.12 54.18
CA TYR A 158 17.90 -4.07 55.19
C TYR A 158 17.59 -3.38 56.53
N ILE A 159 16.27 -3.22 56.74
CA ILE A 159 15.47 -3.53 57.93
C ILE A 159 15.65 -2.74 59.23
N ASP A 160 14.49 -2.16 59.59
CA ASP A 160 14.05 -1.58 60.85
C ASP A 160 13.95 -2.63 61.98
N ALA A 161 14.49 -2.33 63.18
CA ALA A 161 14.23 -3.10 64.39
C ALA A 161 14.30 -2.24 65.66
N VAL A 162 13.24 -2.40 66.46
CA VAL A 162 12.80 -1.64 67.63
C VAL A 162 13.59 -1.95 68.93
N ALA A 163 13.68 -0.92 69.79
CA ALA A 163 13.75 -0.90 71.27
C ALA A 163 15.07 -1.16 72.08
N CYS A 164 15.40 -0.17 72.93
CA CYS A 164 15.42 -0.18 74.41
C CYS A 164 16.68 0.36 75.15
N LYS A 165 16.45 1.46 75.92
CA LYS A 165 16.94 1.88 77.27
C LYS A 165 18.44 1.80 77.64
N ILE A 166 18.97 2.92 78.18
CA ILE A 166 19.10 3.19 79.64
C ILE A 166 18.70 4.65 79.89
#